data_AF-A0A957PQS8-F1
#
_entry.id   AF-A0A957PQS8-F1
#
_cell.length_a   1.000
_cell.length_b   1.000
_cell.length_c   1.000
_cell.angle_alpha   90.00
_cell.angle_beta   90.00
_cell.angle_gamma   90.00
#
_symmetry.space_group_name_H-M   'P 1'
#
loop_
_entity.id
_entity.type
_entity.pdbx_description
1 polymer ?
#
loop_
_entity_poly.entity_id
_entity_poly.type
_entity_poly.pdbx_seq_one_letter_code
_entity_poly.pdbx_strand_id
1 'polypeptide(L)' 'MLQTASAQRFQVVGSLTRIRQEWQDAAGTPSLIEVDGNMGMLLADLINGLDLVTNEQVQVLGEDLYQELKDFLKSPVQN' A
#
# COMPACT_ATOMS: atom_id res chain seq x y z
N MET A 1 -20.16 -15.25 -9.31
CA MET A 1 -18.67 -15.19 -9.18
C MET A 1 -18.03 -14.03 -9.93
N LEU A 2 -18.55 -13.57 -11.09
CA LEU A 2 -17.99 -12.41 -11.83
C LEU A 2 -18.12 -11.06 -11.08
N GLN A 3 -19.19 -10.88 -10.29
CA GLN A 3 -19.44 -9.63 -9.55
C GLN A 3 -18.46 -9.41 -8.38
N THR A 4 -17.95 -10.48 -7.77
CA THR A 4 -16.99 -10.40 -6.66
C THR A 4 -15.62 -9.94 -7.14
N ALA A 5 -15.17 -10.47 -8.29
CA ALA A 5 -13.91 -10.06 -8.91
C ALA A 5 -13.92 -8.59 -9.37
N SER A 6 -15.06 -8.08 -9.85
CA SER A 6 -15.20 -6.66 -10.21
C SER A 6 -15.15 -5.73 -8.99
N ALA A 7 -15.76 -6.14 -7.88
CA ALA A 7 -15.72 -5.37 -6.63
C ALA A 7 -14.29 -5.31 -6.06
N GLN A 8 -13.58 -6.44 -6.05
CA GLN A 8 -12.17 -6.51 -5.64
C GLN A 8 -11.27 -5.65 -6.53
N ARG A 9 -11.45 -5.72 -7.86
CA ARG A 9 -10.69 -4.86 -8.79
C ARG A 9 -10.94 -3.39 -8.53
N PHE A 10 -12.18 -2.99 -8.24
CA PHE A 10 -12.53 -1.61 -7.92
C PHE A 10 -11.84 -1.12 -6.65
N GLN A 11 -11.80 -1.95 -5.60
CA GLN A 11 -11.07 -1.64 -4.36
C GLN A 11 -9.57 -1.47 -4.64
N VAL A 12 -8.94 -2.39 -5.35
CA VAL A 12 -7.52 -2.31 -5.70
C VAL A 12 -7.22 -1.03 -6.48
N VAL A 13 -8.02 -0.70 -7.49
CA VAL A 13 -7.85 0.54 -8.27
C VAL A 13 -8.02 1.78 -7.40
N GLY A 14 -8.99 1.78 -6.48
CA GLY A 14 -9.20 2.87 -5.52
C GLY A 14 -7.98 3.08 -4.62
N SER A 15 -7.47 2.02 -4.03
CA SER A 15 -6.27 2.04 -3.17
C SER A 15 -5.05 2.55 -3.92
N LEU A 16 -4.76 2.01 -5.12
CA LEU A 16 -3.64 2.45 -5.95
C LEU A 16 -3.76 3.93 -6.36
N THR A 17 -4.98 4.38 -6.67
CA THR A 17 -5.25 5.78 -7.02
C THR A 17 -4.93 6.72 -5.86
N ARG A 18 -5.33 6.33 -4.65
CA ARG A 18 -5.06 7.09 -3.42
C ARG A 18 -3.56 7.19 -3.14
N ILE A 19 -2.85 6.07 -3.17
CA ILE A 19 -1.39 6.03 -2.92
C ILE A 19 -0.66 6.95 -3.88
N ARG A 20 -0.98 6.89 -5.18
CA ARG A 20 -0.41 7.80 -6.19
C ARG A 20 -0.67 9.27 -5.86
N GLN A 21 -1.86 9.63 -5.37
CA GLN A 21 -2.18 11.02 -5.01
C GLN A 21 -1.37 11.49 -3.80
N GLU A 22 -1.36 10.70 -2.73
CA GLU A 22 -0.62 11.02 -1.50
C GLU A 22 0.88 11.19 -1.80
N TRP A 23 1.44 10.34 -2.67
CA TRP A 23 2.83 10.45 -3.11
C TRP A 23 3.10 11.64 -4.02
N GLN A 24 2.21 11.94 -4.96
CA GLN A 24 2.37 13.10 -5.84
C GLN A 24 2.34 14.41 -5.05
N ASP A 25 1.50 14.48 -4.03
CA ASP A 25 1.44 15.62 -3.10
C ASP A 25 2.72 15.72 -2.26
N ALA A 26 3.17 14.60 -1.67
CA ALA A 26 4.38 14.56 -0.84
C ALA A 26 5.66 14.86 -1.62
N ALA A 27 5.76 14.42 -2.87
CA ALA A 27 6.94 14.65 -3.72
C ALA A 27 7.05 16.11 -4.20
N GLY A 28 5.94 16.87 -4.20
CA GLY A 28 5.92 18.27 -4.64
C GLY A 28 6.32 18.49 -6.11
N THR A 29 6.34 17.43 -6.92
CA THR A 29 6.72 17.44 -8.34
C THR A 29 5.60 16.87 -9.22
N PRO A 30 5.45 17.37 -10.46
CA PRO A 30 4.51 16.79 -11.41
C PRO A 30 4.87 15.36 -11.83
N SER A 31 6.14 14.94 -11.72
CA SER A 31 6.64 13.65 -12.20
C SER A 31 7.06 12.75 -11.04
N LEU A 32 6.32 11.66 -10.80
CA LEU A 32 6.68 10.63 -9.82
C LEU A 32 7.80 9.69 -10.31
N ILE A 33 8.12 9.72 -11.61
CA ILE A 33 9.17 8.87 -12.19
C ILE A 33 10.56 9.41 -11.86
N GLU A 34 10.68 10.72 -11.71
CA GLU A 34 11.95 11.41 -11.46
C GLU A 34 12.22 11.65 -9.96
N VAL A 35 11.39 11.06 -9.09
CA VAL A 35 11.52 11.15 -7.63
C VAL A 35 12.42 10.05 -7.11
N ASP A 36 13.42 10.40 -6.31
CA ASP A 36 14.14 9.43 -5.49
C ASP A 36 13.29 9.11 -4.25
N GLY A 37 12.83 7.86 -4.14
CA GLY A 37 11.81 7.45 -3.18
C GLY A 37 12.16 6.16 -2.45
N ASN A 38 11.81 6.08 -1.17
CA ASN A 38 12.02 4.88 -0.36
C ASN A 38 11.01 3.79 -0.75
N MET A 39 11.49 2.73 -1.41
CA MET A 39 10.67 1.60 -1.86
C MET A 39 9.95 0.89 -0.69
N GLY A 40 10.55 0.84 0.50
CA GLY A 40 9.91 0.28 1.69
C GLY A 40 8.67 1.07 2.12
N MET A 41 8.76 2.40 2.10
CA MET A 41 7.60 3.27 2.40
C MET A 41 6.50 3.12 1.34
N LEU A 42 6.87 2.94 0.06
CA LEU A 42 5.90 2.67 -1.00
C LEU A 42 5.12 1.37 -0.73
N LEU A 43 5.85 0.32 -0.32
CA LEU A 43 5.24 -0.96 0.02
C LEU A 43 4.34 -0.85 1.25
N ALA A 44 4.72 -0.08 2.27
CA ALA A 44 3.88 0.18 3.43
C ALA A 44 2.55 0.85 3.04
N ASP A 45 2.59 1.88 2.18
CA ASP A 45 1.39 2.58 1.72
C ASP A 45 0.50 1.68 0.84
N LEU A 46 1.10 0.83 0.01
CA LEU A 46 0.40 -0.21 -0.75
C LEU A 46 -0.36 -1.18 0.15
N ILE A 47 0.32 -1.71 1.15
CA ILE A 47 -0.23 -2.69 2.08
C ILE A 47 -1.35 -2.09 2.91
N ASN A 48 -1.15 -0.87 3.42
CA ASN A 48 -2.16 -0.11 4.15
C ASN A 48 -3.37 0.24 3.28
N GLY A 49 -3.13 0.62 2.02
CA GLY A 49 -4.19 0.97 1.08
C GLY A 49 -5.04 -0.23 0.68
N LEU A 50 -4.43 -1.40 0.56
CA LEU A 50 -5.12 -2.66 0.22
C LEU A 50 -5.74 -3.36 1.43
N ASP A 51 -5.56 -2.82 2.64
CA ASP A 51 -6.08 -3.36 3.91
C ASP A 51 -5.68 -4.84 4.13
N LEU A 52 -4.44 -5.17 3.76
CA LEU A 52 -3.94 -6.54 3.88
C LEU A 52 -3.81 -6.94 5.35
N VAL A 53 -4.15 -8.20 5.66
CA VAL A 53 -4.02 -8.73 7.02
C VAL A 53 -2.58 -9.12 7.33
N THR A 54 -2.20 -9.17 8.61
CA THR A 54 -0.82 -9.39 9.07
C THR A 54 -0.05 -10.47 8.31
N ASN A 55 -0.67 -11.63 8.04
CA ASN A 55 -0.03 -12.72 7.31
C ASN A 55 0.34 -12.32 5.87
N GLU A 56 -0.56 -11.59 5.19
CA GLU A 56 -0.35 -11.08 3.84
C GLU A 56 0.70 -9.95 3.84
N GLN A 57 0.72 -9.10 4.87
CA GLN A 57 1.74 -8.06 5.04
C GLN A 57 3.15 -8.68 5.14
N VAL A 58 3.32 -9.71 5.99
CA VAL A 58 4.58 -10.45 6.15
C VAL A 58 4.97 -11.16 4.86
N GLN A 59 4.01 -11.73 4.13
CA GLN A 59 4.28 -12.40 2.85
C GLN A 59 4.78 -11.43 1.77
N VAL A 60 4.25 -10.21 1.72
CA VAL A 60 4.65 -9.19 0.74
C VAL A 60 5.99 -8.55 1.08
N LEU A 61 6.22 -8.24 2.36
CA LEU A 61 7.43 -7.52 2.81
C LEU A 61 8.61 -8.45 3.09
N GLY A 62 8.36 -9.71 3.42
CA GLY A 62 9.34 -10.54 4.12
C GLY A 62 9.48 -10.12 5.59
N GLU A 63 10.15 -10.95 6.38
CA GLU A 63 10.17 -10.81 7.84
C GLU A 63 10.96 -9.58 8.30
N ASP A 64 12.14 -9.33 7.71
CA ASP A 64 13.01 -8.22 8.11
C ASP A 64 12.37 -6.86 7.85
N LEU A 65 11.92 -6.62 6.60
CA LEU A 65 11.30 -5.35 6.21
C LEU A 65 9.95 -5.14 6.92
N TYR A 66 9.21 -6.22 7.22
CA TYR A 66 8.00 -6.12 8.03
C TYR A 66 8.30 -5.60 9.45
N GLN A 67 9.37 -6.07 10.10
CA GLN A 67 9.75 -5.56 11.41
C GLN A 67 10.19 -4.09 11.35
N GLU A 68 10.93 -3.70 10.31
CA GLU A 68 11.35 -2.31 10.10
C GLU A 68 10.17 -1.35 9.91
N LEU A 69 9.11 -1.80 9.22
CA LEU A 69 7.94 -0.98 8.90
C LEU A 69 6.78 -1.13 9.87
N LYS A 70 6.92 -1.95 10.91
CA LYS A 70 5.82 -2.33 11.82
C LYS A 70 5.11 -1.13 12.45
N ASP A 71 5.83 -0.06 12.75
CA ASP A 71 5.29 1.16 13.35
C ASP A 71 4.52 2.03 12.34
N PHE A 72 4.72 1.81 11.03
CA PHE A 72 4.06 2.51 9.93
C PHE A 72 2.88 1.74 9.33
N LEU A 73 2.84 0.42 9.53
CA LEU A 73 1.75 -0.43 9.10
C LEU A 73 0.53 -0.20 10.02
N LYS A 74 -0.62 0.08 9.42
CA LYS A 74 -1.88 0.15 10.15
C LYS A 74 -2.24 -1.28 10.57
N SER A 75 -2.48 -1.48 11.87
CA SER A 75 -3.07 -2.73 12.34
C SER A 75 -4.47 -2.83 11.74
N PRO A 76 -4.81 -3.90 11.01
CA PRO A 76 -6.17 -4.08 10.51
C PRO A 76 -7.13 -4.10 11.70
N VAL A 77 -8.28 -3.46 11.57
CA VAL A 77 -9.34 -3.51 12.58
C VAL A 77 -9.74 -4.98 12.70
N GLN A 78 -9.40 -5.61 13.83
CA GLN A 78 -9.87 -6.95 14.17
C GLN A 78 -11.39 -6.91 14.25
N ASN A 79 -12.07 -7.35 13.17
CA ASN A 79 -13.48 -7.70 13.21
C ASN A 79 -13.63 -9.13 13.71
#